data_AF-A0AAD7YEX6-F1
#
_entry.id   AF-A0AAD7YEX6-F1
#
_cell.length_a   1.000
_cell.length_b   1.000
_cell.length_c   1.000
_cell.angle_alpha   90.00
_cell.angle_beta   90.00
_cell.angle_gamma   90.00
#
_symmetry.space_group_name_H-M   'P 1'
#
loop_
_entity.id
_entity.type
_entity.pdbx_description
1 polymer ?
#
loop_
_entity_poly.entity_id
_entity_poly.type
_entity_poly.pdbx_seq_one_letter_code
_entity_poly.pdbx_strand_id
1 'polypeptide(L)'
;MLTFFSVKQNLLYDVNKNSFKIQITITMSKTALILLLAIVPCFCQRPFYAGIRPIGFPNTPVASGLFNRFQDTPIPAQLNGDRNYADMLNALPQENQPFYFVNREQVAANLANPQTYPVRPSPFNENANRV
;
A
#
# COMPACT_ATOMS: atom_id res chain seq x y z
N MET A 1 -23.54 -25.15 65.34
CA MET A 1 -22.25 -25.39 64.65
C MET A 1 -22.42 -25.57 63.14
N LEU A 2 -23.40 -26.36 62.66
CA LEU A 2 -23.67 -26.60 61.22
C LEU A 2 -24.05 -25.35 60.40
N THR A 3 -24.82 -24.41 60.99
CA THR A 3 -25.25 -23.18 60.29
C THR A 3 -24.10 -22.24 59.95
N PHE A 4 -23.14 -22.08 60.87
CA PHE A 4 -21.94 -21.27 60.63
C PHE A 4 -21.04 -21.84 59.53
N PHE A 5 -20.97 -23.17 59.42
CA PHE A 5 -20.20 -23.83 58.37
C PHE A 5 -20.83 -23.62 56.99
N SER A 6 -22.17 -23.72 56.90
CA SER A 6 -22.92 -23.50 55.66
C SER A 6 -22.82 -22.05 55.15
N VAL A 7 -22.92 -21.06 56.04
CA VAL A 7 -22.78 -19.63 55.66
C VAL A 7 -21.37 -19.34 55.13
N LYS A 8 -20.33 -19.92 55.74
CA LYS A 8 -18.95 -19.72 55.30
C LYS A 8 -18.68 -20.33 53.91
N GLN A 9 -19.28 -21.47 53.60
CA GLN A 9 -19.17 -22.10 52.28
C GLN A 9 -19.86 -21.29 51.18
N ASN A 10 -21.05 -20.76 51.45
CA ASN A 10 -21.78 -19.90 50.50
C ASN A 10 -21.02 -18.61 50.19
N LEU A 11 -20.43 -17.97 51.22
CA LEU A 11 -19.61 -16.77 51.05
C LEU A 11 -18.35 -17.04 50.22
N LEU A 12 -17.65 -18.15 50.49
CA LEU A 12 -16.48 -18.55 49.72
C LEU A 12 -16.84 -18.86 48.26
N TYR A 13 -17.98 -19.51 48.02
CA TYR A 13 -18.46 -19.79 46.67
C TYR A 13 -18.75 -18.50 45.90
N ASP A 14 -19.40 -17.52 46.54
CA ASP A 14 -19.76 -16.26 45.89
C ASP A 14 -18.52 -15.38 45.60
N VAL A 15 -17.54 -15.34 46.51
CA VAL A 15 -16.26 -14.66 46.29
C VAL A 15 -15.50 -15.29 45.12
N ASN A 16 -15.46 -16.63 45.05
CA ASN A 16 -14.76 -17.34 43.99
C ASN A 16 -15.46 -17.14 42.63
N LYS A 17 -16.79 -17.13 42.61
CA LYS A 17 -17.61 -16.84 41.43
C LYS A 17 -17.40 -15.42 40.91
N ASN A 18 -17.31 -14.43 41.79
CA ASN A 18 -17.05 -13.04 41.41
C ASN A 18 -15.61 -12.84 40.92
N SER A 19 -14.64 -13.49 41.58
CA SER A 19 -13.23 -13.49 41.12
C SER A 19 -13.09 -14.09 39.71
N PHE A 20 -13.77 -15.22 39.45
CA PHE A 20 -13.75 -15.87 38.15
C PHE A 20 -14.38 -15.00 37.04
N LYS A 21 -15.50 -14.33 37.33
CA LYS A 21 -16.13 -13.38 36.39
C LYS A 21 -15.19 -12.22 36.05
N ILE A 22 -14.53 -11.64 37.05
CA ILE A 22 -13.58 -10.53 36.85
C ILE A 22 -12.43 -10.97 35.95
N GLN A 23 -11.86 -12.16 36.18
CA GLN A 23 -10.77 -12.68 35.35
C GLN A 23 -11.18 -12.90 33.89
N ILE A 24 -12.40 -13.40 33.65
CA ILE A 24 -12.96 -13.54 32.30
C ILE A 24 -13.15 -12.17 31.63
N THR A 25 -13.68 -11.17 32.34
CA THR A 25 -13.87 -9.82 31.77
C THR A 25 -12.52 -9.17 31.43
N ILE A 26 -11.50 -9.38 32.25
CA ILE A 26 -10.14 -8.88 31.99
C ILE A 26 -9.51 -9.59 30.78
N THR A 27 -9.72 -10.90 30.62
CA THR A 27 -9.19 -11.62 29.44
C THR A 27 -9.90 -11.22 28.16
N MET A 28 -11.23 -11.09 28.19
CA MET A 28 -12.04 -10.65 27.03
C MET A 28 -11.73 -9.21 26.59
N SER A 29 -11.50 -8.30 27.54
CA SER A 29 -11.11 -6.91 27.22
C SER A 29 -9.70 -6.83 26.62
N LYS A 30 -8.75 -7.64 27.11
CA LYS A 30 -7.40 -7.73 26.52
C LYS A 30 -7.43 -8.24 25.09
N THR A 31 -8.17 -9.32 24.81
CA THR A 31 -8.31 -9.84 23.43
C THR A 31 -9.00 -8.83 22.51
N ALA A 32 -10.04 -8.14 22.98
CA ALA A 32 -10.70 -7.09 22.21
C ALA A 32 -9.73 -5.93 21.88
N LEU A 33 -8.89 -5.52 22.83
CA LEU A 33 -7.91 -4.45 22.64
C LEU A 33 -6.81 -4.86 21.63
N ILE A 34 -6.35 -6.11 21.70
CA ILE A 34 -5.38 -6.66 20.73
C ILE A 34 -6.00 -6.70 19.33
N LEU A 35 -7.25 -7.16 19.19
CA LEU A 35 -7.94 -7.19 17.90
C LEU A 35 -8.15 -5.78 17.33
N LEU A 36 -8.51 -4.81 18.17
CA LEU A 36 -8.65 -3.41 17.77
C LEU A 36 -7.32 -2.85 17.25
N LEU A 37 -6.22 -3.08 17.97
CA LEU A 37 -4.87 -2.67 17.57
C LEU A 37 -4.41 -3.31 16.26
N ALA A 38 -4.88 -4.51 15.93
CA ALA A 38 -4.55 -5.20 14.68
C ALA A 38 -5.37 -4.68 13.49
N ILE A 39 -6.63 -4.29 13.69
CA ILE A 39 -7.54 -3.87 12.60
C ILE A 39 -7.30 -2.42 12.17
N VAL A 40 -7.10 -1.50 13.12
CA VAL A 40 -6.89 -0.06 12.82
C VAL A 40 -5.78 0.20 11.79
N PRO A 41 -4.57 -0.40 11.88
CA PRO A 41 -3.50 -0.14 10.92
C PRO A 41 -3.80 -0.70 9.51
N CYS A 42 -4.72 -1.66 9.35
CA CYS A 42 -5.12 -2.17 8.04
C CYS A 42 -5.82 -1.10 7.18
N PHE A 43 -6.51 -0.14 7.81
CA PHE A 43 -7.10 1.00 7.10
C PHE A 43 -6.06 2.05 6.67
N CYS A 44 -4.88 2.06 7.30
CA CYS A 44 -3.78 2.96 6.95
C CYS A 44 -2.90 2.42 5.81
N GLN A 45 -3.09 1.16 5.37
CA GLN A 45 -2.24 0.54 4.35
C GLN A 45 -2.47 1.08 2.94
N ARG A 46 -3.61 1.74 2.68
CA ARG A 46 -3.92 2.30 1.36
C ARG A 46 -4.03 3.82 1.46
N PRO A 47 -3.09 4.60 0.89
CA PRO A 47 -3.23 6.04 0.85
C PRO A 47 -4.49 6.44 0.08
N PHE A 48 -5.24 7.40 0.63
CA PHE A 48 -6.51 7.91 0.07
C PHE A 48 -6.39 8.38 -1.39
N TYR A 49 -5.19 8.83 -1.80
CA TYR A 49 -4.93 9.31 -3.16
C TYR A 49 -4.84 8.18 -4.20
N ALA A 50 -4.73 6.91 -3.79
CA ALA A 50 -4.65 5.76 -4.70
C ALA A 50 -6.03 5.33 -5.25
N GLY A 51 -7.09 6.11 -5.00
CA GLY A 51 -8.47 5.82 -5.40
C GLY A 51 -9.03 4.55 -4.74
N ILE A 52 -10.26 4.17 -5.10
CA ILE A 52 -10.91 2.92 -4.62
C ILE A 52 -10.72 1.78 -5.63
N ARG A 53 -10.45 2.12 -6.90
CA ARG A 53 -10.31 1.15 -7.99
C ARG A 53 -9.12 0.22 -7.76
N PRO A 54 -9.17 -1.06 -8.14
CA PRO A 54 -7.99 -1.91 -8.15
C PRO A 54 -6.82 -1.20 -8.84
N ILE A 55 -5.58 -1.47 -8.42
CA ILE A 55 -4.41 -1.16 -9.27
C ILE A 55 -4.53 -2.09 -10.48
N GLY A 56 -5.31 -1.65 -11.45
CA GLY A 56 -5.69 -2.38 -12.63
C GLY A 56 -5.44 -1.49 -13.82
N PHE A 57 -5.03 -2.12 -14.92
CA PHE A 57 -4.74 -1.46 -16.18
C PHE A 57 -5.87 -0.49 -16.57
N PRO A 58 -5.54 0.68 -17.14
CA PRO A 58 -6.55 1.60 -17.65
C PRO A 58 -7.49 0.84 -18.59
N ASN A 59 -8.79 1.13 -18.52
CA ASN A 59 -9.76 0.69 -19.52
C ASN A 59 -9.39 1.37 -20.83
N THR A 60 -8.46 0.77 -21.58
CA THR A 60 -8.10 1.25 -22.90
C THR A 60 -9.24 0.86 -23.85
N PRO A 61 -9.69 1.77 -24.71
CA PRO A 61 -10.59 1.40 -25.79
C PRO A 61 -9.89 0.31 -26.60
N VAL A 62 -10.60 -0.79 -26.85
CA VAL A 62 -10.11 -1.86 -27.74
C VAL A 62 -9.93 -1.22 -29.11
N ALA A 63 -8.68 -1.00 -29.49
CA ALA A 63 -8.37 -0.34 -30.73
C ALA A 63 -8.74 -1.28 -31.89
N SER A 64 -9.89 -1.01 -32.49
CA SER A 64 -10.46 -1.74 -33.61
C SER A 64 -9.98 -1.05 -34.89
N GLY A 65 -8.78 -1.41 -35.34
CA GLY A 65 -8.19 -0.85 -36.55
C GLY A 65 -6.98 -1.67 -37.01
N LEU A 66 -6.80 -1.77 -38.33
CA LEU A 66 -5.61 -2.35 -38.93
C LEU A 66 -4.48 -1.31 -38.80
N PHE A 67 -3.74 -1.35 -37.70
CA PHE A 67 -2.67 -0.38 -37.44
C PHE A 67 -1.45 -0.65 -38.30
N ASN A 68 -0.84 0.43 -38.81
CA ASN A 68 0.22 0.37 -39.81
C ASN A 68 1.56 0.02 -39.15
N ARG A 69 1.80 -1.29 -38.95
CA ARG A 69 2.97 -1.87 -38.27
C ARG A 69 4.34 -1.35 -38.75
N PHE A 70 4.41 -0.81 -39.96
CA PHE A 70 5.66 -0.44 -40.64
C PHE A 70 6.02 1.07 -40.57
N GLN A 71 5.37 1.88 -39.73
CA GLN A 71 5.74 3.30 -39.61
C GLN A 71 7.12 3.50 -38.95
N ASP A 72 7.96 4.35 -39.53
CA ASP A 72 9.33 4.67 -39.04
C ASP A 72 9.34 5.59 -37.80
N THR A 73 8.19 5.81 -37.15
CA THR A 73 8.14 6.69 -35.98
C THR A 73 8.86 6.05 -34.79
N PRO A 74 9.84 6.73 -34.18
CA PRO A 74 10.55 6.20 -33.02
C PRO A 74 9.60 5.98 -31.85
N ILE A 75 9.62 4.76 -31.31
CA ILE A 75 8.76 4.33 -30.20
C ILE A 75 9.49 4.60 -28.89
N PRO A 76 8.82 5.13 -27.85
CA PRO A 76 9.44 5.32 -26.55
C PRO A 76 9.96 3.99 -25.98
N ALA A 77 11.14 4.03 -25.35
CA ALA A 77 11.79 2.83 -24.79
C ALA A 77 10.90 2.08 -23.77
N GLN A 78 10.00 2.78 -23.10
CA GLN A 78 9.05 2.24 -22.11
C GLN A 78 8.05 1.25 -22.71
N LEU A 79 7.80 1.30 -24.02
CA LEU A 79 6.88 0.38 -24.68
C LEU A 79 7.55 -0.92 -25.10
N ASN A 80 8.86 -1.10 -24.88
CA ASN A 80 9.61 -2.32 -25.25
C ASN A 80 9.39 -2.77 -26.71
N GLY A 81 9.13 -1.83 -27.63
CA GLY A 81 8.83 -2.13 -29.03
C GLY A 81 7.39 -2.54 -29.33
N ASP A 82 6.47 -2.46 -28.35
CA ASP A 82 5.04 -2.69 -28.57
C ASP A 82 4.40 -1.53 -29.35
N ARG A 83 4.32 -1.71 -30.67
CA ARG A 83 3.74 -0.75 -31.60
C ARG A 83 2.23 -0.62 -31.45
N ASN A 84 1.56 -1.75 -31.23
CA ASN A 84 0.10 -1.77 -31.12
C ASN A 84 -0.33 -0.89 -29.95
N TYR A 85 0.40 -0.97 -28.83
CA TYR A 85 0.13 -0.12 -27.69
C TYR A 85 0.46 1.36 -27.95
N ALA A 86 1.50 1.66 -28.73
CA ALA A 86 1.79 3.04 -29.15
C ALA A 86 0.62 3.63 -29.97
N ASP A 87 0.06 2.85 -30.89
CA ASP A 87 -1.07 3.26 -31.71
C ASP A 87 -2.35 3.46 -30.87
N MET A 88 -2.56 2.59 -29.86
CA MET A 88 -3.63 2.77 -28.88
C MET A 88 -3.47 4.07 -28.10
N LEU A 89 -2.25 4.40 -27.68
CA LEU A 89 -1.97 5.64 -26.96
C LEU A 89 -2.16 6.86 -27.85
N ASN A 90 -1.76 6.80 -29.12
CA ASN A 90 -2.00 7.87 -30.09
C ASN A 90 -3.49 8.09 -30.37
N ALA A 91 -4.31 7.04 -30.28
CA ALA A 91 -5.77 7.13 -30.45
C ALA A 91 -6.47 7.75 -29.23
N LEU A 92 -5.81 7.86 -28.08
CA LEU A 92 -6.36 8.53 -26.90
C LEU A 92 -6.26 10.06 -27.04
N PRO A 93 -7.24 10.82 -26.51
CA PRO A 93 -7.11 12.26 -26.31
C PRO A 93 -5.85 12.59 -25.50
N GLN A 94 -5.20 13.73 -25.79
CA GLN A 94 -3.92 14.11 -25.20
C GLN A 94 -3.96 14.14 -23.66
N GLU A 95 -5.07 14.57 -23.08
CA GLU A 95 -5.31 14.60 -21.63
C GLU A 95 -5.34 13.21 -20.97
N ASN A 96 -5.61 12.17 -21.74
CA ASN A 96 -5.68 10.78 -21.28
C ASN A 96 -4.41 9.98 -21.62
N GLN A 97 -3.46 10.59 -22.32
CA GLN A 97 -2.19 9.96 -22.63
C GLN A 97 -1.27 9.99 -21.40
N PRO A 98 -0.51 8.92 -21.14
CA PRO A 98 0.39 8.88 -20.00
C PRO A 98 1.56 9.86 -20.18
N PHE A 99 2.02 10.44 -19.07
CA PHE A 99 3.02 11.52 -19.08
C PHE A 99 4.32 11.15 -19.82
N TYR A 100 4.77 9.90 -19.73
CA TYR A 100 6.00 9.44 -20.38
C TYR A 100 5.86 9.38 -21.91
N PHE A 101 4.63 9.21 -22.41
CA PHE A 101 4.34 9.13 -23.84
C PHE A 101 4.25 10.53 -24.45
N VAL A 102 3.58 11.44 -23.75
CA VAL A 102 3.51 12.86 -24.14
C VAL A 102 4.91 13.51 -24.12
N ASN A 103 5.68 13.26 -23.06
CA ASN A 103 7.03 13.82 -22.87
C ASN A 103 8.15 12.86 -23.32
N ARG A 104 7.89 12.01 -24.32
CA ARG A 104 8.82 10.95 -24.75
C ARG A 104 10.23 11.47 -25.09
N GLU A 105 10.33 12.66 -25.69
CA GLU A 105 11.61 13.28 -26.05
C GLU A 105 12.41 13.65 -24.81
N GLN A 106 11.77 14.31 -23.83
CA GLN A 106 12.40 14.67 -22.57
C GLN A 106 12.81 13.43 -21.77
N VAL A 107 11.97 12.39 -21.77
CA VAL A 107 12.29 11.15 -21.07
C VAL A 107 13.47 10.44 -21.74
N ALA A 108 13.55 10.42 -23.07
CA ALA A 108 14.69 9.89 -23.81
C ALA A 108 15.98 10.69 -23.51
N ALA A 109 15.89 12.02 -23.46
CA ALA A 109 17.01 12.89 -23.09
C ALA A 109 17.49 12.64 -21.65
N ASN A 110 16.56 12.46 -20.71
CA ASN A 110 16.87 12.14 -19.31
C ASN A 110 17.44 10.72 -19.14
N LEU A 111 17.03 9.75 -19.98
CA LEU A 111 17.62 8.41 -20.02
C LEU A 111 19.06 8.46 -20.54
N ALA A 112 19.32 9.27 -21.56
CA ALA A 112 20.66 9.46 -22.12
C ALA A 112 21.58 10.23 -21.15
N ASN A 113 21.05 11.23 -20.44
CA ASN A 113 21.77 12.04 -19.46
C ASN A 113 20.96 12.14 -18.15
N PRO A 114 21.09 11.14 -17.26
CA PRO A 114 20.38 11.14 -15.99
C PRO A 114 20.72 12.39 -15.18
N GLN A 115 19.69 13.14 -14.76
CA GLN A 115 19.86 14.25 -13.83
C GLN A 115 20.36 13.69 -12.50
N THR A 116 21.63 13.92 -12.16
CA THR A 116 22.20 13.57 -10.88
C THR A 116 22.06 14.74 -9.93
N TYR A 117 21.33 14.54 -8.84
CA TYR A 117 21.28 15.51 -7.75
C TYR A 117 22.46 15.26 -6.81
N PRO A 118 23.13 16.30 -6.29
CA PRO A 118 24.15 16.10 -5.27
C PRO A 118 23.52 15.42 -4.07
N VAL A 119 24.06 14.26 -3.70
CA VAL A 119 23.61 13.54 -2.50
C VAL A 119 23.97 14.42 -1.30
N ARG A 120 22.97 14.76 -0.48
CA ARG A 120 23.24 15.43 0.80
C ARG A 120 24.15 14.50 1.62
N PRO A 121 25.34 14.97 2.07
CA PRO A 121 26.23 14.14 2.86
C PRO A 121 25.50 13.70 4.14
N SER A 122 25.61 12.40 4.44
CA SER A 122 25.06 11.83 5.67
C SER A 122 25.86 12.33 6.87
N PRO A 123 25.21 12.90 7.91
CA PRO A 123 25.91 13.30 9.13
C PRO A 123 26.51 12.10 9.89
N PHE A 124 26.10 10.87 9.57
CA PHE A 124 26.62 9.65 10.19
C PHE A 124 27.92 9.14 9.54
N ASN A 125 28.31 9.67 8.37
CA ASN A 125 29.53 9.26 7.68
C ASN A 125 30.80 9.95 8.23
N GLU A 126 30.66 10.97 9.08
CA GLU A 126 31.80 11.73 9.64
C GLU A 126 32.66 10.92 10.63
N ASN A 127 32.13 9.81 11.18
CA ASN A 127 32.83 8.97 12.16
C ASN A 127 33.64 7.83 11.54
N ALA A 128 33.55 7.58 10.22
CA ALA A 128 34.19 6.43 9.57
C ALA A 128 35.72 6.58 9.41
N ASN A 129 36.26 7.80 9.51
CA ASN A 129 37.70 8.08 9.39
C ASN A 129 38.41 8.29 10.75
N ARG A 130 37.78 7.89 11.87
CA ARG A 130 38.38 7.93 13.23
C ARG A 130 38.67 6.52 13.76
N VAL A 131 39.36 5.70 12.97
CA VAL A 131 39.95 4.42 13.42
C VAL A 131 41.45 4.49 13.24
#